data_AF-A0A9E2VRM9-F1
#
_entry.id   AF-A0A9E2VRM9-F1
#
_cell.length_a   1.000
_cell.length_b   1.000
_cell.length_c   1.000
_cell.angle_alpha   90.00
_cell.angle_beta   90.00
_cell.angle_gamma   90.00
#
_symmetry.space_group_name_H-M   'P 1'
#
loop_
_entity.id
_entity.type
_entity.pdbx_description
1 polymer ?
#
loop_
_entity_poly.entity_id
_entity_poly.type
_entity_poly.pdbx_seq_one_letter_code
_entity_poly.pdbx_strand_id
1 'polypeptide(L)'
;MGNLVVIGAQWGDEGKGKIVDILARDVDAVVRYQGGSNAGHTVINERGTFVFHLIPSGILYRGTLCVIGNGVVVDPASLIEELEHLQTQGVKIGKNFVVSQRAHLILPYHKAIDKASEQSKGSRRIGTTGRGIGPSYADKMSRIGIRMGDLLNPKAFRTKLEENLVEINWFLEQLYKMERFEVEKVFQQYMGYADRLKSHIVDATMLVNKMVERGNTVLFEGAQGTHLDVDFGTYPYVTSSSSTAGGASTGTGV
;
A
#
# COMPACT_ATOMS: atom_id res chain seq x y z
N MET A 1 9.59 -6.95 24.93
CA MET A 1 10.49 -6.99 23.75
C MET A 1 10.14 -5.81 22.88
N GLY A 2 11.14 -5.18 22.24
CA GLY A 2 11.01 -3.88 21.60
C GLY A 2 10.40 -3.92 20.20
N ASN A 3 10.09 -2.73 19.68
CA ASN A 3 9.68 -2.49 18.30
C ASN A 3 10.84 -2.84 17.35
N LEU A 4 10.57 -3.64 16.31
CA LEU A 4 11.57 -4.12 15.35
C LEU A 4 11.24 -3.61 13.95
N VAL A 5 12.23 -3.17 13.18
CA VAL A 5 12.04 -2.77 11.78
C VAL A 5 12.90 -3.67 10.89
N VAL A 6 12.28 -4.31 9.90
CA VAL A 6 12.98 -5.11 8.88
C VAL A 6 12.99 -4.33 7.58
N ILE A 7 14.18 -3.95 7.12
CA ILE A 7 14.39 -3.20 5.87
C ILE A 7 15.25 -3.99 4.88
N GLY A 8 15.18 -3.60 3.61
CA GLY A 8 16.09 -4.09 2.58
C GLY A 8 17.30 -3.19 2.53
N ALA A 9 18.50 -3.75 2.50
CA ALA A 9 19.73 -2.97 2.46
C ALA A 9 20.14 -2.55 1.03
N GLN A 10 19.55 -3.15 0.00
CA GLN A 10 19.97 -3.01 -1.40
C GLN A 10 18.83 -2.44 -2.26
N TRP A 11 18.60 -2.98 -3.47
CA TRP A 11 17.57 -2.55 -4.40
C TRP A 11 16.27 -3.38 -4.30
N GLY A 12 16.04 -4.09 -3.19
CA GLY A 12 14.91 -5.03 -3.07
C GLY A 12 15.33 -6.49 -3.26
N ASP A 13 14.35 -7.39 -3.12
CA ASP A 13 14.50 -8.85 -3.27
C ASP A 13 15.59 -9.53 -2.42
N GLU A 14 15.98 -8.92 -1.30
CA GLU A 14 17.00 -9.45 -0.38
C GLU A 14 16.48 -10.60 0.52
N GLY A 15 15.30 -11.15 0.22
CA GLY A 15 14.68 -12.20 1.03
C GLY A 15 14.05 -11.72 2.34
N LYS A 16 13.71 -10.42 2.45
CA LYS A 16 13.04 -9.83 3.63
C LYS A 16 11.83 -10.64 4.10
N GLY A 17 11.02 -11.11 3.16
CA GLY A 17 9.83 -11.91 3.45
C GLY A 17 10.11 -13.14 4.32
N LYS A 18 11.26 -13.80 4.13
CA LYS A 18 11.67 -14.94 4.96
C LYS A 18 12.04 -14.51 6.38
N ILE A 19 12.72 -13.38 6.54
CA ILE A 19 13.06 -12.83 7.86
C ILE A 19 11.80 -12.41 8.61
N VAL A 20 10.89 -11.72 7.92
CA VAL A 20 9.60 -11.31 8.47
C VAL A 20 8.77 -12.53 8.86
N ASP A 21 8.71 -13.58 8.03
CA ASP A 21 8.00 -14.82 8.34
C ASP A 21 8.51 -15.51 9.60
N ILE A 22 9.84 -15.56 9.79
CA ILE A 22 10.45 -16.13 11.00
C ILE A 22 10.09 -15.30 12.23
N LEU A 23 10.25 -13.98 12.16
CA LEU A 23 10.00 -13.07 13.28
C LEU A 23 8.51 -12.92 13.60
N ALA A 24 7.63 -13.05 12.59
CA ALA A 24 6.19 -12.86 12.74
C ALA A 24 5.53 -13.86 13.69
N ARG A 25 6.19 -15.00 13.96
CA ARG A 25 5.74 -16.03 14.91
C ARG A 25 5.70 -15.56 16.36
N ASP A 26 6.58 -14.62 16.70
CA ASP A 26 6.83 -14.20 18.09
C ASP A 26 6.42 -12.74 18.35
N VAL A 27 5.62 -12.15 17.45
CA VAL A 27 5.17 -10.75 17.56
C VAL A 27 3.64 -10.61 17.57
N ASP A 28 3.17 -9.62 18.32
CA ASP A 28 1.74 -9.32 18.45
C ASP A 28 1.19 -8.62 17.20
N ALA A 29 2.02 -7.85 16.49
CA ALA A 29 1.62 -7.18 15.25
C ALA A 29 2.72 -7.11 14.20
N VAL A 30 2.31 -7.17 12.92
CA VAL A 30 3.14 -6.86 11.76
C VAL A 30 2.53 -5.69 10.98
N VAL A 31 3.31 -4.64 10.75
CA VAL A 31 2.85 -3.38 10.17
C VAL A 31 3.64 -3.06 8.90
N ARG A 32 2.96 -3.06 7.75
CA ARG A 32 3.51 -2.52 6.49
C ARG A 32 3.43 -1.01 6.52
N TYR A 33 4.57 -0.32 6.41
CA TYR A 33 4.61 1.14 6.60
C TYR A 33 4.69 1.95 5.31
N GLN A 34 5.12 1.37 4.19
CA GLN A 34 5.29 2.10 2.93
C GLN A 34 5.04 1.24 1.69
N GLY A 35 4.97 1.92 0.54
CA GLY A 35 4.89 1.34 -0.78
C GLY A 35 3.45 1.07 -1.15
N GLY A 36 3.23 0.05 -1.97
CA GLY A 36 1.90 -0.46 -2.29
C GLY A 36 2.00 -1.88 -2.80
N SER A 37 1.15 -2.22 -3.76
CA SER A 37 1.18 -3.52 -4.43
C SER A 37 2.39 -3.69 -5.36
N ASN A 38 3.31 -2.72 -5.46
CA ASN A 38 4.57 -2.84 -6.19
C ASN A 38 5.65 -3.63 -5.46
N ALA A 39 5.44 -3.92 -4.17
CA ALA A 39 6.25 -4.88 -3.44
C ALA A 39 5.64 -6.26 -3.64
N GLY A 40 6.50 -7.27 -3.68
CA GLY A 40 6.10 -8.66 -3.64
C GLY A 40 7.10 -9.44 -2.80
N HIS A 41 6.63 -10.40 -2.02
CA HIS A 41 7.52 -11.42 -1.49
C HIS A 41 6.80 -12.75 -1.36
N THR A 42 7.56 -13.83 -1.50
CA THR A 42 7.05 -15.19 -1.39
C THR A 42 7.46 -15.78 -0.05
N VAL A 43 6.49 -16.30 0.69
CA VAL A 43 6.72 -17.12 1.89
C VAL A 43 6.42 -18.57 1.52
N ILE A 44 7.41 -19.43 1.75
CA ILE A 44 7.27 -20.88 1.57
C ILE A 44 7.40 -21.52 2.94
N ASN A 45 6.34 -22.18 3.41
CA ASN A 45 6.33 -22.92 4.66
C ASN A 45 5.56 -24.24 4.52
N GLU A 46 5.37 -24.96 5.62
CA GLU A 46 4.70 -26.27 5.66
C GLU A 46 3.25 -26.24 5.13
N ARG A 47 2.62 -25.06 5.07
CA ARG A 47 1.26 -24.88 4.53
C ARG A 47 1.22 -24.54 3.04
N GLY A 48 2.38 -24.37 2.41
CA GLY A 48 2.52 -24.10 0.99
C GLY A 48 3.24 -22.79 0.67
N THR A 49 2.98 -22.30 -0.53
CA THR A 49 3.59 -21.09 -1.10
C THR A 49 2.58 -19.96 -1.12
N PHE A 50 2.91 -18.85 -0.45
CA PHE A 50 2.09 -17.65 -0.34
C PHE A 50 2.82 -16.47 -0.97
N VAL A 51 2.14 -15.72 -1.83
CA VAL A 51 2.69 -14.52 -2.47
C VAL A 51 1.97 -13.30 -1.92
N PHE A 52 2.71 -12.43 -1.24
CA PHE A 52 2.18 -11.22 -0.63
C PHE A 52 2.57 -9.99 -1.43
N HIS A 53 1.69 -9.01 -1.49
CA HIS A 53 1.94 -7.70 -2.08
C HIS A 53 1.64 -6.55 -1.12
N LEU A 54 0.39 -6.45 -0.65
CA LEU A 54 -0.06 -5.42 0.30
C LEU A 54 -0.18 -5.97 1.72
N ILE A 55 -0.67 -7.21 1.85
CA ILE A 55 -0.96 -7.80 3.16
C ILE A 55 0.34 -8.19 3.84
N PRO A 56 0.59 -7.76 5.10
CA PRO A 56 1.75 -8.22 5.84
C PRO A 56 1.77 -9.75 6.00
N SER A 57 2.94 -10.38 5.89
CA SER A 57 3.04 -11.85 5.92
C SER A 57 2.75 -12.48 7.27
N GLY A 58 2.70 -11.66 8.33
CA GLY A 58 2.20 -12.07 9.65
C GLY A 58 0.79 -12.65 9.63
N ILE A 59 0.01 -12.45 8.55
CA ILE A 59 -1.38 -12.93 8.43
C ILE A 59 -1.47 -14.45 8.48
N LEU A 60 -0.35 -15.13 8.20
CA LEU A 60 -0.22 -16.56 8.31
C LEU A 60 -0.25 -17.05 9.77
N TYR A 61 -0.02 -16.20 10.77
CA TYR A 61 0.11 -16.62 12.17
C TYR A 61 -1.11 -16.23 12.99
N ARG A 62 -1.61 -17.18 13.81
CA ARG A 62 -2.75 -16.92 14.69
C ARG A 62 -2.28 -16.03 15.84
N GLY A 63 -3.05 -14.98 16.12
CA GLY A 63 -2.75 -14.03 17.21
C GLY A 63 -1.99 -12.79 16.74
N THR A 64 -1.37 -12.83 15.56
CA THR A 64 -0.67 -11.69 14.98
C THR A 64 -1.63 -10.76 14.25
N LEU A 65 -1.69 -9.49 14.66
CA LEU A 65 -2.43 -8.46 13.97
C LEU A 65 -1.63 -7.93 12.78
N CYS A 66 -2.21 -7.95 11.59
CA CYS A 66 -1.63 -7.37 10.38
C CYS A 66 -2.23 -6.00 10.09
N VAL A 67 -1.36 -5.01 9.92
CA VAL A 67 -1.76 -3.61 9.72
C VAL A 67 -1.13 -3.07 8.45
N ILE A 68 -1.94 -2.48 7.59
CA ILE A 68 -1.48 -1.59 6.53
C ILE A 68 -1.47 -0.15 7.08
N GLY A 69 -0.27 0.42 7.25
CA GLY A 69 -0.04 1.76 7.78
C GLY A 69 -0.46 2.89 6.85
N ASN A 70 -0.46 4.14 7.36
CA ASN A 70 -0.84 5.32 6.59
C ASN A 70 0.16 5.71 5.50
N GLY A 71 1.38 5.20 5.55
CA GLY A 71 2.40 5.45 4.53
C GLY A 71 2.21 4.63 3.25
N VAL A 72 1.35 3.60 3.27
CA VAL A 72 1.05 2.75 2.11
C VAL A 72 0.03 3.42 1.17
N VAL A 73 0.24 3.27 -0.13
CA VAL A 73 -0.76 3.53 -1.19
C VAL A 73 -1.47 2.23 -1.54
N VAL A 74 -2.79 2.19 -1.37
CA VAL A 74 -3.61 0.98 -1.43
C VAL A 74 -4.43 0.98 -2.70
N ASP A 75 -4.22 -0.03 -3.53
CA ASP A 75 -5.14 -0.39 -4.61
C ASP A 75 -6.22 -1.32 -4.04
N PRO A 76 -7.48 -0.88 -3.90
CA PRO A 76 -8.52 -1.70 -3.30
C PRO A 76 -8.78 -2.98 -4.08
N ALA A 77 -8.63 -2.95 -5.41
CA ALA A 77 -8.86 -4.13 -6.25
C ALA A 77 -7.79 -5.20 -5.96
N SER A 78 -6.51 -4.82 -5.98
CA SER A 78 -5.42 -5.75 -5.66
C SER A 78 -5.49 -6.25 -4.22
N LEU A 79 -5.87 -5.40 -3.26
CA LEU A 79 -6.03 -5.83 -1.88
C LEU A 79 -7.12 -6.89 -1.75
N ILE A 80 -8.28 -6.67 -2.38
CA ILE A 80 -9.40 -7.60 -2.37
C ILE A 80 -9.02 -8.94 -3.02
N GLU A 81 -8.35 -8.90 -4.17
CA GLU A 81 -7.85 -10.10 -4.86
C GLU A 81 -6.88 -10.89 -3.98
N GLU A 82 -5.96 -10.21 -3.30
CA GLU A 82 -5.00 -10.84 -2.39
C GLU A 82 -5.70 -11.47 -1.17
N LEU A 83 -6.69 -10.78 -0.58
CA LEU A 83 -7.52 -11.31 0.51
C LEU A 83 -8.24 -12.59 0.09
N GLU A 84 -8.90 -12.58 -1.07
CA GLU A 84 -9.62 -13.73 -1.62
C GLU A 84 -8.67 -14.89 -1.88
N HIS A 85 -7.53 -14.64 -2.52
CA HIS A 85 -6.54 -15.66 -2.82
C HIS A 85 -6.07 -16.37 -1.54
N LEU A 86 -5.69 -15.60 -0.50
CA LEU A 86 -5.29 -16.15 0.79
C LEU A 86 -6.42 -16.97 1.44
N GLN A 87 -7.68 -16.53 1.34
CA GLN A 87 -8.83 -17.29 1.84
C GLN A 87 -9.01 -18.62 1.10
N THR A 88 -8.81 -18.66 -0.22
CA THR A 88 -8.84 -19.93 -0.99
C THR A 88 -7.75 -20.92 -0.55
N GLN A 89 -6.63 -20.40 -0.04
CA GLN A 89 -5.53 -21.19 0.53
C GLN A 89 -5.75 -21.53 2.03
N GLY A 90 -6.92 -21.25 2.59
CA GLY A 90 -7.28 -21.60 3.97
C GLY A 90 -6.79 -20.61 5.04
N VAL A 91 -6.26 -19.44 4.64
CA VAL A 91 -5.88 -18.39 5.60
C VAL A 91 -7.14 -17.74 6.17
N LYS A 92 -7.25 -17.72 7.50
CA LYS A 92 -8.38 -17.07 8.17
C LYS A 92 -8.14 -15.58 8.29
N ILE A 93 -8.98 -14.80 7.62
CA ILE A 93 -8.94 -13.35 7.64
C ILE A 93 -10.18 -12.82 8.35
N GLY A 94 -9.98 -11.99 9.37
CA GLY A 94 -11.04 -11.35 10.13
C GLY A 94 -10.50 -10.14 10.86
N LYS A 95 -10.64 -10.12 12.19
CA LYS A 95 -10.18 -9.01 13.04
C LYS A 95 -8.65 -8.90 13.16
N ASN A 96 -7.91 -9.89 12.65
CA ASN A 96 -6.45 -9.91 12.58
C ASN A 96 -5.90 -9.14 11.37
N PHE A 97 -6.74 -8.49 10.57
CA PHE A 97 -6.30 -7.64 9.47
C PHE A 97 -7.03 -6.30 9.47
N VAL A 98 -6.26 -5.21 9.39
CA VAL A 98 -6.77 -3.85 9.33
C VAL A 98 -5.96 -2.95 8.39
N VAL A 99 -6.61 -1.90 7.89
CA VAL A 99 -6.03 -0.90 7.00
C VAL A 99 -6.25 0.48 7.60
N SER A 100 -5.20 1.31 7.57
CA SER A 100 -5.30 2.70 8.03
C SER A 100 -6.30 3.49 7.20
N GLN A 101 -7.24 4.16 7.87
CA GLN A 101 -8.11 5.16 7.23
C GLN A 101 -7.33 6.33 6.59
N ARG A 102 -6.06 6.53 6.98
CA ARG A 102 -5.18 7.58 6.44
C ARG A 102 -4.32 7.10 5.26
N ALA A 103 -4.33 5.81 4.92
CA ALA A 103 -3.65 5.30 3.72
C ALA A 103 -4.30 5.90 2.45
N HIS A 104 -3.49 6.21 1.44
CA HIS A 104 -3.98 6.80 0.20
C HIS A 104 -4.48 5.74 -0.77
N LEU A 105 -5.46 6.07 -1.60
CA LEU A 105 -6.02 5.19 -2.62
C LEU A 105 -5.22 5.28 -3.91
N ILE A 106 -5.02 4.12 -4.54
CA ILE A 106 -4.67 4.03 -5.95
C ILE A 106 -5.97 3.95 -6.76
N LEU A 107 -6.30 5.04 -7.46
CA LEU A 107 -7.40 5.15 -8.42
C LEU A 107 -6.99 4.71 -9.84
N PRO A 108 -7.95 4.40 -10.74
CA PRO A 108 -7.64 3.89 -12.08
C PRO A 108 -6.79 4.85 -12.91
N TYR A 109 -7.00 6.15 -12.71
CA TYR A 109 -6.23 7.19 -13.39
C TYR A 109 -4.76 7.20 -12.97
N HIS A 110 -4.39 6.79 -11.76
CA HIS A 110 -2.98 6.70 -11.36
C HIS A 110 -2.26 5.64 -12.19
N LYS A 111 -2.90 4.48 -12.41
CA LYS A 111 -2.33 3.41 -13.24
C LYS A 111 -2.19 3.85 -14.69
N ALA A 112 -3.18 4.59 -15.21
CA ALA A 112 -3.12 5.17 -16.56
C ALA A 112 -1.97 6.16 -16.70
N ILE A 113 -1.84 7.12 -15.77
CA ILE A 113 -0.77 8.12 -15.76
C ILE A 113 0.60 7.46 -15.66
N ASP A 114 0.77 6.47 -14.78
CA ASP A 114 2.04 5.75 -14.58
C ASP A 114 2.50 5.09 -15.89
N LYS A 115 1.62 4.31 -16.52
CA LYS A 115 1.89 3.63 -17.79
C LYS A 115 2.16 4.63 -18.92
N ALA A 116 1.35 5.69 -19.04
CA ALA A 116 1.51 6.68 -20.10
C ALA A 116 2.80 7.50 -19.95
N SER A 117 3.13 7.89 -18.70
CA SER A 117 4.37 8.61 -18.40
C SER A 117 5.59 7.77 -18.78
N GLU A 118 5.64 6.50 -18.38
CA GLU A 118 6.74 5.60 -18.77
C GLU A 118 6.81 5.43 -20.29
N GLN A 119 5.69 5.23 -20.97
CA GLN A 119 5.66 5.10 -22.42
C GLN A 119 6.27 6.33 -23.10
N SER A 120 5.88 7.53 -22.67
CA SER A 120 6.36 8.81 -23.22
C SER A 120 7.86 9.08 -23.02
N LYS A 121 8.47 8.50 -21.97
CA LYS A 121 9.90 8.70 -21.67
C LYS A 121 10.85 7.93 -22.59
N GLY A 122 10.35 6.94 -23.34
CA GLY A 122 11.16 6.14 -24.27
C GLY A 122 12.33 5.45 -23.58
N SER A 123 13.57 5.75 -23.99
CA SER A 123 14.79 5.20 -23.38
C SER A 123 15.09 5.72 -21.97
N ARG A 124 14.41 6.79 -21.51
CA ARG A 124 14.59 7.40 -20.18
C ARG A 124 13.59 6.89 -19.15
N ARG A 125 12.98 5.73 -19.40
CA ARG A 125 12.06 5.07 -18.48
C ARG A 125 12.75 4.76 -17.16
N ILE A 126 11.99 4.85 -16.08
CA ILE A 126 12.45 4.44 -14.75
C ILE A 126 12.36 2.92 -14.60
N GLY A 127 11.38 2.29 -15.26
CA GLY A 127 11.03 0.89 -15.05
C GLY A 127 10.00 0.73 -13.95
N THR A 128 8.96 1.59 -13.92
CA THR A 128 7.91 1.47 -12.89
C THR A 128 7.09 0.19 -13.07
N THR A 129 6.40 -0.25 -12.02
CA THR A 129 5.53 -1.44 -12.08
C THR A 129 4.21 -1.17 -12.81
N GLY A 130 3.94 0.07 -13.24
CA GLY A 130 2.67 0.46 -13.87
C GLY A 130 1.44 0.31 -12.95
N ARG A 131 1.67 0.17 -11.63
CA ARG A 131 0.62 -0.01 -10.62
C ARG A 131 0.12 1.31 -10.04
N GLY A 132 0.62 2.47 -10.50
CA GLY A 132 0.13 3.78 -10.08
C GLY A 132 0.77 4.32 -8.80
N ILE A 133 1.87 3.72 -8.33
CA ILE A 133 2.50 4.07 -7.05
C ILE A 133 2.98 5.53 -7.04
N GLY A 134 3.77 5.90 -8.05
CA GLY A 134 4.33 7.26 -8.16
C GLY A 134 3.24 8.32 -8.23
N PRO A 135 2.27 8.23 -9.16
CA PRO A 135 1.16 9.17 -9.23
C PRO A 135 0.36 9.27 -7.93
N SER A 136 0.10 8.16 -7.23
CA SER A 136 -0.60 8.23 -5.93
C SER A 136 0.19 8.93 -4.83
N TYR A 137 1.51 8.74 -4.78
CA TYR A 137 2.36 9.53 -3.87
C TYR A 137 2.46 11.00 -4.28
N ALA A 138 2.43 11.31 -5.57
CA ALA A 138 2.37 12.68 -6.06
C ALA A 138 1.08 13.38 -5.61
N ASP A 139 -0.08 12.74 -5.77
CA ASP A 139 -1.37 13.26 -5.28
C ASP A 139 -1.36 13.49 -3.76
N LYS A 140 -0.75 12.57 -2.99
CA LYS A 140 -0.52 12.73 -1.55
C LYS A 140 0.28 14.00 -1.24
N MET A 141 1.41 14.21 -1.92
CA MET A 141 2.28 15.37 -1.68
C MET A 141 1.66 16.68 -2.20
N SER A 142 0.86 16.62 -3.25
CA SER A 142 0.06 17.75 -3.76
C SER A 142 -1.14 18.09 -2.87
N ARG A 143 -1.50 17.21 -1.92
CA ARG A 143 -2.63 17.34 -0.99
C ARG A 143 -4.01 17.22 -1.67
N ILE A 144 -4.07 16.54 -2.80
CA ILE A 144 -5.31 16.24 -3.55
C ILE A 144 -5.69 14.76 -3.50
N GLY A 145 -4.82 13.92 -2.93
CA GLY A 145 -5.04 12.48 -2.85
C GLY A 145 -6.26 12.09 -2.02
N ILE A 146 -6.96 11.07 -2.49
CA ILE A 146 -8.10 10.45 -1.80
C ILE A 146 -7.59 9.32 -0.91
N ARG A 147 -8.13 9.18 0.29
CA ARG A 147 -7.69 8.20 1.31
C ARG A 147 -8.74 7.12 1.55
N MET A 148 -8.31 6.00 2.14
CA MET A 148 -9.19 4.87 2.51
C MET A 148 -10.40 5.32 3.34
N GLY A 149 -10.20 6.24 4.30
CA GLY A 149 -11.28 6.78 5.13
C GLY A 149 -12.34 7.58 4.35
N ASP A 150 -11.99 8.14 3.18
CA ASP A 150 -12.96 8.85 2.35
C ASP A 150 -14.01 7.89 1.77
N LEU A 151 -13.68 6.61 1.56
CA LEU A 151 -14.64 5.58 1.14
C LEU A 151 -15.75 5.34 2.16
N LEU A 152 -15.52 5.69 3.43
CA LEU A 152 -16.55 5.59 4.48
C LEU A 152 -17.59 6.71 4.40
N ASN A 153 -17.33 7.74 3.58
CA ASN A 153 -18.25 8.84 3.33
C ASN A 153 -18.46 9.02 1.81
N PRO A 154 -19.48 8.34 1.22
CA PRO A 154 -19.71 8.36 -0.22
C PRO A 154 -19.85 9.77 -0.81
N LYS A 155 -20.43 10.72 -0.06
CA LYS A 155 -20.57 12.11 -0.51
C LYS A 155 -19.20 12.78 -0.65
N ALA A 156 -18.37 12.68 0.39
CA ALA A 156 -17.02 13.26 0.38
C ALA A 156 -16.13 12.61 -0.69
N PHE A 157 -16.22 11.29 -0.85
CA PHE A 157 -15.51 10.57 -1.91
C PHE A 157 -15.90 11.07 -3.30
N ARG A 158 -17.21 11.20 -3.58
CA ARG A 158 -17.72 11.70 -4.86
C ARG A 158 -17.22 13.09 -5.18
N THR A 159 -17.32 14.03 -4.22
CA THR A 159 -16.86 15.42 -4.41
C THR A 159 -15.38 15.48 -4.77
N LYS A 160 -14.52 14.78 -4.00
CA LYS A 160 -13.07 14.73 -4.29
C LYS A 160 -12.77 14.10 -5.66
N LEU A 161 -13.51 13.06 -6.03
CA LEU A 161 -13.34 12.39 -7.32
C LEU A 161 -13.74 13.33 -8.48
N GLU A 162 -14.84 14.06 -8.34
CA GLU A 162 -15.29 15.07 -9.31
C GLU A 162 -14.24 16.17 -9.48
N GLU A 163 -13.72 16.71 -8.38
CA GLU A 163 -12.68 17.74 -8.38
C GLU A 163 -11.39 17.26 -9.06
N ASN A 164 -10.86 16.10 -8.65
CA ASN A 164 -9.62 15.54 -9.20
C ASN A 164 -9.75 15.23 -10.70
N LEU A 165 -10.89 14.69 -11.14
CA LEU A 165 -11.07 14.28 -12.53
C LEU A 165 -11.16 15.46 -13.51
N VAL A 166 -11.35 16.71 -13.07
CA VAL A 166 -11.30 17.88 -13.96
C VAL A 166 -9.89 18.02 -14.55
N GLU A 167 -8.87 18.15 -13.70
CA GLU A 167 -7.48 18.35 -14.14
C GLU A 167 -6.89 17.08 -14.73
N ILE A 168 -7.17 15.92 -14.13
CA ILE A 168 -6.63 14.63 -14.57
C ILE A 168 -7.12 14.29 -15.98
N ASN A 169 -8.41 14.45 -16.27
CA ASN A 169 -8.92 14.15 -17.60
C ASN A 169 -8.37 15.12 -18.65
N TRP A 170 -8.22 16.40 -18.31
CA TRP A 170 -7.60 17.36 -19.22
C TRP A 170 -6.16 16.95 -19.53
N PHE A 171 -5.38 16.57 -18.51
CA PHE A 171 -3.99 16.13 -18.68
C PHE A 171 -3.88 14.85 -19.52
N LEU A 172 -4.70 13.84 -19.23
CA LEU A 172 -4.73 12.57 -19.97
C LEU A 172 -5.09 12.78 -21.45
N GLU A 173 -6.09 13.60 -21.74
CA GLU A 173 -6.55 13.91 -23.09
C GLU A 173 -5.52 14.73 -23.88
N GLN A 174 -4.97 15.78 -23.26
CA GLN A 174 -4.08 16.71 -23.96
C GLN A 174 -2.67 16.17 -24.13
N LEU A 175 -2.08 15.61 -23.06
CA LEU A 175 -0.69 15.16 -23.08
C LEU A 175 -0.53 13.74 -23.63
N TYR A 176 -1.37 12.81 -23.18
CA TYR A 176 -1.21 11.39 -23.50
C TYR A 176 -2.18 10.86 -24.55
N LYS A 177 -3.13 11.68 -25.02
CA LYS A 177 -4.16 11.31 -26.00
C LYS A 177 -4.98 10.09 -25.54
N MET A 178 -5.25 10.00 -24.25
CA MET A 178 -6.02 8.92 -23.64
C MET A 178 -7.50 9.28 -23.46
N GLU A 179 -8.34 8.26 -23.38
CA GLU A 179 -9.75 8.42 -23.03
C GLU A 179 -9.93 8.96 -21.61
N ARG A 180 -11.04 9.68 -21.41
CA ARG A 180 -11.39 10.30 -20.13
C ARG A 180 -12.01 9.26 -19.19
N PHE A 181 -11.75 9.39 -17.91
CA PHE A 181 -12.46 8.67 -16.87
C PHE A 181 -13.79 9.36 -16.55
N GLU A 182 -14.86 8.57 -16.49
CA GLU A 182 -16.17 9.02 -16.04
C GLU A 182 -16.29 8.88 -14.52
N VAL A 183 -16.71 9.96 -13.86
CA VAL A 183 -16.92 10.02 -12.40
C VAL A 183 -17.79 8.86 -11.93
N GLU A 184 -18.94 8.64 -12.56
CA GLU A 184 -19.93 7.65 -12.09
C GLU A 184 -19.37 6.23 -12.18
N LYS A 185 -18.63 5.89 -13.25
CA LYS A 185 -18.00 4.56 -13.39
C LYS A 185 -16.98 4.30 -12.28
N VAL A 186 -16.08 5.25 -12.04
CA VAL A 186 -15.06 5.13 -10.99
C VAL A 186 -15.72 5.13 -9.61
N PHE A 187 -16.73 5.97 -9.40
CA PHE A 187 -17.47 6.05 -8.15
C PHE A 187 -18.12 4.71 -7.79
N GLN A 188 -18.93 4.14 -8.68
CA GLN A 188 -19.64 2.87 -8.45
C GLN A 188 -18.67 1.72 -8.19
N GLN A 189 -17.58 1.65 -8.96
CA GLN A 189 -16.53 0.65 -8.76
C GLN A 189 -15.93 0.72 -7.35
N TYR A 190 -15.58 1.93 -6.88
CA TYR A 190 -14.93 2.11 -5.58
C TYR A 190 -15.90 2.00 -4.41
N MET A 191 -17.20 2.28 -4.60
CA MET A 191 -18.23 1.95 -3.60
C MET A 191 -18.41 0.44 -3.45
N GLY A 192 -18.32 -0.33 -4.54
CA GLY A 192 -18.26 -1.79 -4.47
C GLY A 192 -17.06 -2.29 -3.65
N TYR A 193 -15.89 -1.64 -3.77
CA TYR A 193 -14.73 -1.96 -2.93
C TYR A 193 -14.92 -1.53 -1.46
N ALA A 194 -15.55 -0.37 -1.23
CA ALA A 194 -15.83 0.14 0.11
C ALA A 194 -16.70 -0.84 0.90
N ASP A 195 -17.72 -1.42 0.27
CA ASP A 195 -18.61 -2.39 0.94
C ASP A 195 -17.87 -3.62 1.45
N ARG A 196 -16.82 -4.04 0.75
CA ARG A 196 -15.99 -5.19 1.11
C ARG A 196 -14.93 -4.86 2.15
N LEU A 197 -14.42 -3.62 2.17
CA LEU A 197 -13.28 -3.23 2.99
C LEU A 197 -13.64 -2.43 4.24
N LYS A 198 -14.86 -1.90 4.35
CA LYS A 198 -15.27 -1.00 5.44
C LYS A 198 -15.02 -1.55 6.85
N SER A 199 -15.15 -2.86 7.06
CA SER A 199 -14.89 -3.49 8.37
C SER A 199 -13.41 -3.57 8.75
N HIS A 200 -12.50 -3.37 7.78
CA HIS A 200 -11.06 -3.40 7.99
C HIS A 200 -10.45 -2.00 8.14
N ILE A 201 -11.19 -0.93 7.79
CA ILE A 201 -10.69 0.44 7.85
C ILE A 201 -10.76 0.96 9.30
N VAL A 202 -9.61 1.33 9.87
CA VAL A 202 -9.50 1.77 11.28
C VAL A 202 -8.54 2.95 11.43
N ASP A 203 -8.53 3.60 12.61
CA ASP A 203 -7.41 4.47 13.00
C ASP A 203 -6.19 3.63 13.41
N ALA A 204 -5.42 3.22 12.40
CA ALA A 204 -4.25 2.37 12.60
C ALA A 204 -3.16 3.03 13.45
N THR A 205 -2.97 4.35 13.34
CA THR A 205 -1.99 5.09 14.14
C THR A 205 -2.32 4.98 15.62
N MET A 206 -3.57 5.24 16.00
CA MET A 206 -4.01 5.08 17.38
C MET A 206 -3.90 3.62 17.85
N LEU A 207 -4.26 2.67 16.99
CA LEU A 207 -4.18 1.24 17.31
C LEU A 207 -2.75 0.79 17.61
N VAL A 208 -1.80 1.11 16.73
CA VAL A 208 -0.40 0.71 16.88
C VAL A 208 0.24 1.39 18.09
N ASN A 209 0.02 2.69 18.30
CA ASN A 209 0.53 3.39 19.50
C ASN A 209 0.02 2.75 20.80
N LYS A 210 -1.28 2.42 20.88
CA LYS A 210 -1.84 1.73 22.06
C LYS A 210 -1.23 0.35 22.29
N MET A 211 -0.85 -0.38 21.24
CA MET A 211 -0.14 -1.65 21.37
C MET A 211 1.26 -1.43 21.93
N VAL A 212 2.01 -0.46 21.37
CA VAL A 212 3.35 -0.11 21.86
C VAL A 212 3.31 0.33 23.33
N GLU A 213 2.37 1.18 23.73
CA GLU A 213 2.17 1.64 25.11
C GLU A 213 1.87 0.48 26.08
N ARG A 214 1.17 -0.56 25.62
CA ARG A 214 0.86 -1.76 26.40
C ARG A 214 2.01 -2.76 26.47
N GLY A 215 3.14 -2.45 25.83
CA GLY A 215 4.31 -3.32 25.78
C GLY A 215 4.18 -4.49 24.80
N ASN A 216 3.22 -4.44 23.87
CA ASN A 216 3.11 -5.42 22.80
C ASN A 216 4.31 -5.33 21.84
N THR A 217 4.69 -6.46 21.24
CA THR A 217 5.77 -6.53 20.26
C THR A 217 5.27 -6.20 18.86
N VAL A 218 5.85 -5.17 18.24
CA VAL A 218 5.46 -4.72 16.90
C VAL A 218 6.63 -4.87 15.92
N LEU A 219 6.39 -5.58 14.82
CA LEU A 219 7.30 -5.73 13.70
C LEU A 219 6.88 -4.85 12.53
N PHE A 220 7.75 -3.94 12.11
CA PHE A 220 7.54 -3.09 10.95
C PHE A 220 8.16 -3.76 9.72
N GLU A 221 7.31 -4.12 8.76
CA GLU A 221 7.68 -4.78 7.53
C GLU A 221 7.99 -3.74 6.45
N GLY A 222 9.26 -3.68 6.03
CA GLY A 222 9.71 -2.85 4.93
C GLY A 222 9.50 -3.50 3.57
N ALA A 223 9.06 -2.70 2.61
CA ALA A 223 9.05 -3.04 1.19
C ALA A 223 10.27 -2.45 0.47
N GLN A 224 10.60 -2.97 -0.72
CA GLN A 224 11.77 -2.54 -1.50
C GLN A 224 13.08 -2.58 -0.68
N GLY A 225 14.09 -1.80 -1.05
CA GLY A 225 15.35 -1.70 -0.31
C GLY A 225 15.85 -0.25 -0.25
N THR A 226 16.86 -0.02 0.57
CA THR A 226 17.40 1.32 0.89
C THR A 226 17.89 2.05 -0.35
N HIS A 227 18.46 1.35 -1.35
CA HIS A 227 18.90 1.97 -2.60
C HIS A 227 17.77 2.32 -3.57
N LEU A 228 16.52 1.93 -3.26
CA LEU A 228 15.31 2.40 -3.93
C LEU A 228 14.57 3.48 -3.14
N ASP A 229 15.10 3.94 -2.00
CA ASP A 229 14.49 5.01 -1.22
C ASP A 229 14.42 6.31 -2.05
N VAL A 230 13.32 7.05 -1.94
CA VAL A 230 13.09 8.28 -2.73
C VAL A 230 14.15 9.37 -2.47
N ASP A 231 14.70 9.42 -1.26
CA ASP A 231 15.68 10.42 -0.83
C ASP A 231 17.12 9.86 -0.87
N PHE A 232 17.31 8.61 -0.43
CA PHE A 232 18.63 8.03 -0.21
C PHE A 232 19.05 7.00 -1.28
N GLY A 233 18.17 6.71 -2.23
CA GLY A 233 18.42 5.76 -3.30
C GLY A 233 19.13 6.35 -4.52
N THR A 234 19.22 5.55 -5.58
CA THR A 234 19.82 5.94 -6.86
C THR A 234 18.89 6.81 -7.71
N TYR A 235 18.51 7.99 -7.22
CA TYR A 235 17.57 8.90 -7.88
C TYR A 235 18.03 9.25 -9.32
N PRO A 236 17.13 9.24 -10.33
CA PRO A 236 15.68 9.06 -10.26
C PRO A 236 15.19 7.60 -10.33
N TYR A 237 16.10 6.61 -10.35
CA TYR A 237 15.78 5.18 -10.46
C TYR A 237 15.45 4.59 -9.08
N VAL A 238 14.37 5.10 -8.48
CA VAL A 238 13.92 4.81 -7.11
C VAL A 238 12.40 4.62 -7.06
N THR A 239 11.87 4.13 -5.93
CA THR A 239 10.42 4.22 -5.64
C THR A 239 10.07 5.62 -5.11
N SER A 240 8.77 5.94 -5.04
CA SER A 240 8.28 7.23 -4.56
C SER A 240 7.98 7.25 -3.06
N SER A 241 8.68 6.41 -2.29
CA SER A 241 8.45 6.19 -0.87
C SER A 241 9.77 5.99 -0.11
N SER A 242 9.75 6.26 1.19
CA SER A 242 10.91 6.06 2.07
C SER A 242 10.97 4.60 2.53
N SER A 243 11.81 3.79 1.89
CA SER A 243 12.02 2.37 2.22
C SER A 243 12.93 2.17 3.44
N THR A 244 13.66 3.21 3.85
CA THR A 244 14.50 3.20 5.06
C THR A 244 13.70 3.08 6.36
N ALA A 245 14.39 2.81 7.47
CA ALA A 245 13.76 2.62 8.77
C ALA A 245 12.99 3.84 9.28
N GLY A 246 13.40 5.06 8.91
CA GLY A 246 12.64 6.28 9.22
C GLY A 246 11.24 6.32 8.59
N GLY A 247 11.05 5.58 7.49
CA GLY A 247 9.74 5.37 6.88
C GLY A 247 8.75 4.65 7.81
N ALA A 248 9.23 3.84 8.77
CA ALA A 248 8.35 3.18 9.75
C ALA A 248 7.62 4.22 10.62
N SER A 249 8.33 5.24 11.11
CA SER A 249 7.73 6.31 11.90
C SER A 249 6.74 7.13 11.08
N THR A 250 7.13 7.64 9.92
CA THR A 250 6.24 8.49 9.09
C THR A 250 5.05 7.70 8.51
N GLY A 251 5.26 6.41 8.26
CA GLY A 251 4.26 5.51 7.66
C GLY A 251 3.27 4.90 8.63
N THR A 252 3.47 5.06 9.95
CA THR A 252 2.60 4.47 10.98
C THR A 252 2.20 5.45 12.09
N GLY A 253 2.96 6.52 12.28
CA GLY A 253 2.75 7.54 13.32
C GLY A 253 3.24 7.09 14.69
N VAL A 254 4.36 6.37 14.74
CA VAL A 254 5.05 5.89 15.95
C VAL A 254 6.43 6.53 16.06
#